data_AF-A0A1Y4WBR5-F1
#
_entry.id   AF-A0A1Y4WBR5-F1
#
_cell.length_a   1.000
_cell.length_b   1.000
_cell.length_c   1.000
_cell.angle_alpha   90.00
_cell.angle_beta   90.00
_cell.angle_gamma   90.00
#
_symmetry.space_group_name_H-M   'P 1'
#
loop_
_entity.id
_entity.type
_entity.pdbx_description
1 polymer ?
#
loop_
_entity_poly.entity_id
_entity_poly.type
_entity_poly.pdbx_seq_one_letter_code
_entity_poly.pdbx_strand_id
1 'polypeptide(L)'
;MFQHLASWGFIVIGNDDPSTGFGLSADETIDYLIKINENQNHILHHHIDLKHIGLTGHSQGGAGVLTAISHAKHQQIYKTAIALSPTHEKMAHDLGWFYDLTQISIPLFMIAGTEGDFETKAIIPLEAMQQMYDKIPSPKVMMRRKEADHGEMLYSADGYVTAWLMWQLQDDIYASQAFLGNNAEIYHNDLYQDVHYDE
;
A
#
# COMPACT_ATOMS: atom_id res chain seq x y z
N MET A 1 10.27 6.90 -4.79
CA MET A 1 9.40 6.84 -3.59
C MET A 1 9.53 7.99 -2.58
N PHE A 2 10.36 7.97 -1.52
CA PHE A 2 10.23 8.94 -0.39
C PHE A 2 10.28 10.43 -0.77
N GLN A 3 11.37 10.88 -1.38
CA GLN A 3 11.52 12.27 -1.82
C GLN A 3 10.51 12.66 -2.89
N HIS A 4 10.10 11.69 -3.71
CA HIS A 4 9.04 11.87 -4.69
C HIS A 4 7.72 12.16 -3.99
N LEU A 5 7.21 11.27 -3.14
CA LEU A 5 5.96 11.52 -2.40
C LEU A 5 6.02 12.83 -1.57
N ALA A 6 7.17 13.15 -0.98
CA ALA A 6 7.34 14.42 -0.27
C ALA A 6 7.21 15.65 -1.19
N SER A 7 7.68 15.58 -2.44
CA SER A 7 7.51 16.67 -3.41
C SER A 7 6.07 16.86 -3.89
N TRP A 8 5.20 15.87 -3.67
CA TRP A 8 3.75 15.93 -3.92
C TRP A 8 2.94 16.40 -2.70
N GLY A 9 3.61 16.89 -1.64
CA GLY A 9 2.95 17.51 -0.49
C GLY A 9 2.66 16.57 0.67
N PHE A 10 3.20 15.36 0.68
CA PHE A 10 3.07 14.42 1.81
C PHE A 10 4.21 14.59 2.83
N ILE A 11 3.90 14.42 4.11
CA ILE A 11 4.91 14.07 5.11
C ILE A 11 5.15 12.56 4.99
N VAL A 12 6.36 12.15 4.64
CA VAL A 12 6.70 10.73 4.42
C VAL A 12 7.68 10.28 5.49
N ILE A 13 7.30 9.22 6.20
CA ILE A 13 8.15 8.57 7.21
C ILE A 13 8.40 7.12 6.79
N GLY A 14 9.67 6.72 6.86
CA GLY A 14 10.11 5.34 6.71
C GLY A 14 10.76 4.88 7.99
N ASN A 15 10.68 3.58 8.28
CA ASN A 15 11.42 2.97 9.36
C ASN A 15 12.50 2.05 8.77
N ASP A 16 13.56 1.81 9.55
CA ASP A 16 14.70 0.96 9.18
C ASP A 16 14.53 -0.48 9.72
N ASP A 17 13.29 -0.91 9.99
CA ASP A 17 13.00 -2.23 10.54
C ASP A 17 13.27 -3.33 9.50
N PRO A 18 14.15 -4.30 9.77
CA PRO A 18 14.37 -5.43 8.85
C PRO A 18 13.28 -6.51 8.93
N SER A 19 12.28 -6.36 9.81
CA SER A 19 11.22 -7.34 10.10
C SER A 19 9.80 -6.75 10.02
N THR A 20 9.55 -5.94 8.99
CA THR A 20 8.30 -5.18 8.81
C THR A 20 7.03 -6.02 8.68
N GLY A 21 7.14 -7.31 8.34
CA GLY A 21 5.98 -8.20 8.10
C GLY A 21 5.03 -8.35 9.29
N PHE A 22 5.53 -8.13 10.52
CA PHE A 22 4.72 -8.15 11.73
C PHE A 22 3.84 -6.91 11.92
N GLY A 23 4.01 -5.85 11.12
CA GLY A 23 3.25 -4.59 11.23
C GLY A 23 3.58 -3.75 12.47
N LEU A 24 4.41 -4.25 13.39
CA LEU A 24 4.75 -3.58 14.66
C LEU A 24 5.44 -2.24 14.45
N SER A 25 6.39 -2.17 13.52
CA SER A 25 7.10 -0.93 13.21
C SER A 25 6.19 0.12 12.57
N ALA A 26 5.12 -0.28 11.87
CA ALA A 26 4.10 0.65 11.40
C ALA A 26 3.31 1.24 12.58
N ASP A 27 2.91 0.42 13.55
CA ASP A 27 2.25 0.89 14.78
C ASP A 27 3.13 1.83 15.62
N GLU A 28 4.41 1.48 15.81
CA GLU A 28 5.38 2.33 16.51
C GLU A 28 5.61 3.66 15.78
N THR A 29 5.57 3.64 14.45
CA THR A 29 5.65 4.85 13.62
C THR A 29 4.44 5.76 13.87
N ILE A 30 3.24 5.20 14.01
CA ILE A 30 2.05 6.00 14.38
C ILE A 30 2.19 6.61 15.79
N ASP A 31 2.62 5.82 16.78
CA ASP A 31 2.88 6.34 18.13
C ASP A 31 3.90 7.50 18.10
N TYR A 32 4.94 7.38 17.27
CA TYR A 32 5.93 8.44 17.05
C TYR A 32 5.32 9.69 16.38
N LEU A 33 4.53 9.53 15.30
CA LEU A 33 3.86 10.64 14.62
C LEU A 33 2.93 11.41 15.57
N ILE A 34 2.14 10.71 16.38
CA ILE A 34 1.28 11.34 17.40
C ILE A 34 2.14 12.12 18.40
N LYS A 35 3.21 11.51 18.91
CA LYS A 35 4.11 12.14 19.88
C LYS A 35 4.77 13.42 19.34
N ILE A 36 5.27 13.41 18.11
CA ILE A 36 5.93 14.59 17.53
C ILE A 36 4.93 15.67 17.14
N ASN A 37 3.68 15.30 16.81
CA ASN A 37 2.63 16.27 16.52
C ASN A 37 2.25 17.09 17.75
N GLU A 38 2.36 16.51 18.95
CA GLU A 38 2.07 17.17 20.24
C GLU A 38 3.31 17.82 20.91
N ASN A 39 4.50 17.67 20.32
CA ASN A 39 5.72 18.21 20.89
C ASN A 39 5.99 19.65 20.41
N GLN A 40 5.76 20.64 21.28
CA GLN A 40 5.98 22.08 21.00
C GLN A 40 7.38 22.45 20.50
N ASN A 41 8.40 21.62 20.79
CA ASN A 41 9.78 21.85 20.33
C ASN A 41 10.08 21.16 18.99
N HIS A 42 9.14 20.41 18.42
CA HIS A 42 9.33 19.70 17.17
C HIS A 42 8.88 20.57 15.98
N ILE A 43 9.61 20.48 14.85
CA ILE A 43 9.31 21.27 13.64
C ILE A 43 7.94 20.93 13.02
N LEU A 44 7.40 19.75 13.33
CA LEU A 44 6.10 19.26 12.87
C LEU A 44 4.98 19.41 13.92
N HIS A 45 5.19 20.18 14.98
CA HIS A 45 4.15 20.43 16.00
C HIS A 45 2.85 20.94 15.36
N HIS A 46 1.75 20.19 15.50
CA HIS A 46 0.44 20.43 14.88
C HIS A 46 0.46 20.62 13.35
N HIS A 47 1.44 20.03 12.66
CA HIS A 47 1.53 20.03 11.20
C HIS A 47 1.20 18.67 10.57
N ILE A 48 0.95 17.62 11.37
CA ILE A 48 0.60 16.29 10.88
C ILE A 48 -0.92 16.11 10.90
N ASP A 49 -1.50 15.85 9.74
CA ASP A 49 -2.92 15.50 9.64
C ASP A 49 -3.16 14.02 9.97
N LEU A 50 -3.50 13.77 11.23
CA LEU A 50 -3.76 12.42 11.74
C LEU A 50 -5.07 11.80 11.21
N LYS A 51 -5.87 12.52 10.42
CA LYS A 51 -7.09 11.97 9.78
C LYS A 51 -6.81 11.45 8.36
N HIS A 52 -5.67 11.78 7.78
CA HIS A 52 -5.33 11.48 6.40
C HIS A 52 -3.98 10.75 6.32
N ILE A 53 -3.91 9.58 6.94
CA ILE A 53 -2.72 8.74 6.93
C ILE A 53 -2.89 7.59 5.92
N GLY A 54 -1.93 7.44 5.01
CA GLY A 54 -1.80 6.27 4.14
C GLY A 54 -0.62 5.39 4.55
N LEU A 55 -0.69 4.10 4.21
CA LEU A 55 0.39 3.14 4.45
C LEU A 55 0.81 2.47 3.15
N THR A 56 2.12 2.33 2.93
CA THR A 56 2.68 1.60 1.79
C THR A 56 3.87 0.74 2.20
N GLY A 57 4.06 -0.37 1.51
CA GLY A 57 5.17 -1.29 1.75
C GLY A 57 5.39 -2.24 0.59
N HIS A 58 6.62 -2.72 0.47
CA HIS A 58 7.06 -3.61 -0.61
C HIS A 58 7.44 -4.98 -0.09
N SER A 59 7.06 -6.06 -0.79
CA SER A 59 7.44 -7.44 -0.45
C SER A 59 6.99 -7.83 0.96
N GLN A 60 7.94 -8.13 1.87
CA GLN A 60 7.69 -8.29 3.30
C GLN A 60 6.95 -7.07 3.88
N GLY A 61 7.35 -5.86 3.53
CA GLY A 61 6.68 -4.63 3.97
C GLY A 61 5.25 -4.54 3.44
N GLY A 62 4.97 -5.11 2.26
CA GLY A 62 3.61 -5.23 1.72
C GLY A 62 2.75 -6.17 2.58
N ALA A 63 3.30 -7.29 3.06
CA ALA A 63 2.64 -8.11 4.08
C ALA A 63 2.45 -7.34 5.39
N GLY A 64 3.46 -6.55 5.80
CA GLY A 64 3.37 -5.65 6.96
C GLY A 64 2.24 -4.62 6.85
N VAL A 65 1.98 -4.08 5.65
CA VAL A 65 0.81 -3.23 5.38
C VAL A 65 -0.48 -3.98 5.67
N LEU A 66 -0.64 -5.18 5.12
CA LEU A 66 -1.84 -6.00 5.29
C LEU A 66 -2.04 -6.40 6.77
N THR A 67 -0.96 -6.69 7.50
CA THR A 67 -0.99 -6.91 8.95
C THR A 67 -1.47 -5.66 9.69
N ALA A 68 -0.86 -4.51 9.38
CA ALA A 68 -1.15 -3.23 10.05
C ALA A 68 -2.63 -2.82 9.90
N ILE A 69 -3.20 -2.98 8.71
CA ILE A 69 -4.57 -2.54 8.41
C ILE A 69 -5.65 -3.60 8.70
N SER A 70 -5.27 -4.81 9.11
CA SER A 70 -6.23 -5.88 9.46
C SER A 70 -6.44 -6.08 10.95
N HIS A 71 -5.42 -5.85 11.80
CA HIS A 71 -5.60 -6.01 13.25
C HIS A 71 -4.58 -5.31 14.15
N ALA A 72 -3.69 -4.47 13.63
CA ALA A 72 -2.73 -3.77 14.48
C ALA A 72 -3.40 -2.70 15.36
N LYS A 73 -2.71 -2.22 16.41
CA LYS A 73 -3.26 -1.32 17.43
C LYS A 73 -3.87 -0.07 16.80
N HIS A 74 -3.20 0.51 15.80
CA HIS A 74 -3.64 1.73 15.13
C HIS A 74 -4.32 1.48 13.78
N GLN A 75 -4.81 0.27 13.48
CA GLN A 75 -5.42 -0.04 12.18
C GLN A 75 -6.47 1.00 11.71
N GLN A 76 -7.23 1.57 12.65
CA GLN A 76 -8.31 2.54 12.38
C GLN A 76 -7.81 3.95 12.03
N ILE A 77 -6.50 4.24 12.15
CA ILE A 77 -5.94 5.55 11.81
C ILE A 77 -5.68 5.70 10.30
N TYR A 78 -5.50 4.58 9.60
CA TYR A 78 -5.21 4.58 8.18
C TYR A 78 -6.48 4.87 7.39
N LYS A 79 -6.43 5.83 6.47
CA LYS A 79 -7.52 6.14 5.53
C LYS A 79 -7.44 5.26 4.28
N THR A 80 -6.24 4.82 3.89
CA THR A 80 -6.01 3.95 2.75
C THR A 80 -4.68 3.22 2.86
N ALA A 81 -4.47 2.19 2.02
CA ALA A 81 -3.22 1.45 1.96
C ALA A 81 -2.82 1.04 0.54
N ILE A 82 -1.53 0.78 0.36
CA ILE A 82 -0.93 0.28 -0.87
C ILE A 82 -0.01 -0.89 -0.54
N ALA A 83 -0.17 -2.01 -1.24
CA ALA A 83 0.67 -3.18 -1.09
C ALA A 83 1.42 -3.43 -2.42
N LEU A 84 2.73 -3.15 -2.43
CA LEU A 84 3.60 -3.35 -3.59
C LEU A 84 4.23 -4.76 -3.54
N SER A 85 3.92 -5.61 -4.51
CA SER A 85 4.34 -7.01 -4.59
C SER A 85 4.30 -7.71 -3.22
N PRO A 86 3.16 -7.68 -2.49
CA PRO A 86 3.13 -8.16 -1.11
C PRO A 86 3.41 -9.67 -1.06
N THR A 87 4.13 -10.11 -0.03
CA THR A 87 4.27 -11.56 0.22
C THR A 87 2.90 -12.19 0.45
N HIS A 88 2.54 -13.15 -0.41
CA HIS A 88 1.21 -13.76 -0.41
C HIS A 88 0.88 -14.48 0.90
N GLU A 89 -0.41 -14.65 1.19
CA GLU A 89 -0.92 -15.02 2.53
C GLU A 89 -0.31 -16.30 3.09
N LYS A 90 -0.25 -17.37 2.29
CA LYS A 90 0.38 -18.63 2.71
C LYS A 90 1.86 -18.45 3.09
N MET A 91 2.66 -17.75 2.27
CA MET A 91 4.08 -17.54 2.56
C MET A 91 4.27 -16.62 3.77
N ALA A 92 3.45 -15.56 3.87
CA ALA A 92 3.44 -14.69 5.03
C ALA A 92 3.20 -15.48 6.32
N HIS A 93 2.17 -16.34 6.32
CA HIS A 93 1.87 -17.24 7.43
C HIS A 93 3.04 -18.18 7.77
N ASP A 94 3.66 -18.81 6.77
CA ASP A 94 4.83 -19.69 6.96
C ASP A 94 6.04 -18.94 7.56
N LEU A 95 6.13 -17.62 7.35
CA LEU A 95 7.15 -16.73 7.93
C LEU A 95 6.72 -16.12 9.28
N GLY A 96 5.52 -16.43 9.78
CA GLY A 96 4.97 -15.92 11.03
C GLY A 96 4.34 -14.54 10.94
N TRP A 97 4.11 -14.03 9.73
CA TRP A 97 3.35 -12.80 9.49
C TRP A 97 1.89 -13.17 9.25
N PHE A 98 1.03 -12.73 10.15
CA PHE A 98 -0.40 -13.02 10.09
C PHE A 98 -1.12 -11.75 9.69
N TYR A 99 -2.00 -11.84 8.71
CA TYR A 99 -2.95 -10.79 8.37
C TYR A 99 -4.29 -11.43 8.03
N ASP A 100 -5.38 -10.71 8.29
CA ASP A 100 -6.73 -11.15 7.95
C ASP A 100 -7.34 -10.19 6.93
N LEU A 101 -7.32 -10.60 5.66
CA LEU A 101 -7.82 -9.79 4.55
C LEU A 101 -9.32 -9.48 4.67
N THR A 102 -10.08 -10.31 5.40
CA THR A 102 -11.52 -10.09 5.61
C THR A 102 -11.81 -8.94 6.58
N GLN A 103 -10.81 -8.48 7.34
CA GLN A 103 -10.94 -7.34 8.26
C GLN A 103 -10.58 -6.00 7.63
N ILE A 104 -10.06 -5.99 6.39
CA ILE A 104 -9.64 -4.76 5.72
C ILE A 104 -10.88 -3.95 5.35
N SER A 105 -11.02 -2.80 6.01
CA SER A 105 -12.21 -1.92 5.93
C SER A 105 -11.94 -0.58 5.26
N ILE A 106 -10.75 -0.39 4.69
CA ILE A 106 -10.30 0.84 4.04
C ILE A 106 -9.90 0.56 2.58
N PRO A 107 -9.94 1.55 1.68
CA PRO A 107 -9.50 1.37 0.31
C PRO A 107 -8.07 0.83 0.21
N LEU A 108 -7.88 -0.23 -0.59
CA LEU A 108 -6.58 -0.91 -0.76
C LEU A 108 -6.19 -1.00 -2.24
N PHE A 109 -4.96 -0.58 -2.54
CA PHE A 109 -4.36 -0.77 -3.85
C PHE A 109 -3.24 -1.82 -3.80
N MET A 110 -3.47 -2.98 -4.42
CA MET A 110 -2.51 -4.07 -4.50
C MET A 110 -1.89 -4.12 -5.90
N ILE A 111 -0.57 -4.09 -6.02
CA ILE A 111 0.08 -4.08 -7.33
C ILE A 111 1.34 -4.93 -7.35
N ALA A 112 1.54 -5.73 -8.40
CA ALA A 112 2.68 -6.64 -8.54
C ALA A 112 3.36 -6.50 -9.91
N GLY A 113 4.52 -7.12 -10.07
CA GLY A 113 5.24 -7.25 -11.33
C GLY A 113 4.82 -8.50 -12.11
N THR A 114 5.38 -8.68 -13.30
CA THR A 114 5.11 -9.86 -14.15
C THR A 114 6.37 -10.61 -14.55
N GLU A 115 7.56 -10.19 -14.11
CA GLU A 115 8.84 -10.78 -14.51
C GLU A 115 9.56 -11.47 -13.36
N GLY A 116 10.21 -12.58 -13.70
CA GLY A 116 11.03 -13.36 -12.77
C GLY A 116 10.23 -14.34 -11.92
N ASP A 117 10.82 -15.52 -11.70
CA ASP A 117 10.24 -16.59 -10.88
C ASP A 117 10.06 -16.17 -9.43
N PHE A 118 10.94 -15.31 -8.92
CA PHE A 118 10.82 -14.80 -7.56
C PHE A 118 9.52 -13.99 -7.37
N GLU A 119 9.19 -13.09 -8.28
CA GLU A 119 7.93 -12.33 -8.23
C GLU A 119 6.73 -13.23 -8.49
N THR A 120 6.74 -13.92 -9.63
CA THR A 120 5.55 -14.52 -10.22
C THR A 120 5.23 -15.94 -9.74
N LYS A 121 6.18 -16.61 -9.07
CA LYS A 121 5.99 -17.97 -8.55
C LYS A 121 6.21 -18.09 -7.04
N ALA A 122 7.07 -17.24 -6.46
CA ALA A 122 7.37 -17.30 -5.03
C ALA A 122 6.60 -16.25 -4.23
N ILE A 123 6.80 -14.95 -4.50
CA ILE A 123 6.30 -13.88 -3.64
C ILE A 123 4.80 -13.65 -3.84
N ILE A 124 4.34 -13.48 -5.08
CA ILE A 124 2.94 -13.13 -5.36
C ILE A 124 2.47 -13.69 -6.72
N PRO A 125 2.31 -15.02 -6.83
CA PRO A 125 1.68 -15.62 -8.01
C PRO A 125 0.31 -15.00 -8.28
N LEU A 126 -0.08 -14.87 -9.56
CA LEU A 126 -1.36 -14.27 -9.95
C LEU A 126 -2.55 -14.92 -9.22
N GLU A 127 -2.58 -16.25 -9.14
CA GLU A 127 -3.65 -16.97 -8.45
C GLU A 127 -3.74 -16.59 -6.97
N ALA A 128 -2.59 -16.44 -6.29
CA ALA A 128 -2.56 -16.01 -4.90
C ALA A 128 -3.01 -14.56 -4.75
N MET A 129 -2.59 -13.67 -5.65
CA MET A 129 -3.03 -12.28 -5.68
C MET A 129 -4.55 -12.16 -5.86
N GLN A 130 -5.13 -12.94 -6.77
CA GLN A 130 -6.57 -13.00 -7.00
C GLN A 130 -7.33 -13.54 -5.78
N GLN A 131 -6.85 -14.63 -5.18
CA GLN A 131 -7.45 -15.17 -3.95
C GLN A 131 -7.39 -14.18 -2.79
N MET A 132 -6.30 -13.41 -2.68
CA MET A 132 -6.17 -12.35 -1.68
C MET A 132 -7.15 -11.21 -1.98
N TYR A 133 -7.23 -10.78 -3.24
CA TYR A 133 -8.16 -9.74 -3.70
C TYR A 133 -9.62 -10.10 -3.36
N ASP A 134 -10.06 -11.32 -3.69
CA ASP A 134 -11.44 -11.79 -3.48
C ASP A 134 -11.87 -11.81 -2.00
N LYS A 135 -10.91 -11.91 -1.06
CA LYS A 135 -11.19 -11.90 0.39
C LYS A 135 -11.49 -10.51 0.94
N ILE A 136 -11.06 -9.46 0.25
CA ILE A 136 -11.11 -8.09 0.76
C ILE A 136 -12.53 -7.50 0.51
N PRO A 137 -13.24 -7.08 1.57
CA PRO A 137 -14.63 -6.61 1.45
C PRO A 137 -14.75 -5.12 1.14
N SER A 138 -13.65 -4.37 1.22
CA SER A 138 -13.58 -2.92 1.01
C SER A 138 -13.25 -2.56 -0.44
N PRO A 139 -13.39 -1.28 -0.84
CA PRO A 139 -13.01 -0.83 -2.17
C PRO A 139 -11.55 -1.19 -2.44
N LYS A 140 -11.26 -1.78 -3.59
CA LYS A 140 -9.95 -2.38 -3.84
C LYS A 140 -9.58 -2.39 -5.30
N VAL A 141 -8.32 -2.08 -5.59
CA VAL A 141 -7.74 -2.19 -6.93
C VAL A 141 -6.66 -3.25 -6.90
N MET A 142 -6.63 -4.11 -7.92
CA MET A 142 -5.44 -4.90 -8.26
C MET A 142 -5.01 -4.70 -9.71
N MET A 143 -3.69 -4.69 -9.94
CA MET A 143 -3.13 -4.76 -11.29
C MET A 143 -1.68 -5.27 -11.27
N ARG A 144 -1.15 -5.63 -12.43
CA ARG A 144 0.27 -6.02 -12.57
C ARG A 144 1.01 -5.19 -13.61
N ARG A 145 2.21 -4.73 -13.27
CA ARG A 145 3.11 -3.99 -14.16
C ARG A 145 3.87 -4.97 -15.06
N LYS A 146 3.64 -4.89 -16.36
CA LYS A 146 4.36 -5.69 -17.36
C LYS A 146 5.85 -5.43 -17.29
N GLU A 147 6.65 -6.46 -17.53
CA GLU A 147 8.10 -6.37 -17.66
C GLU A 147 8.85 -5.95 -16.38
N ALA A 148 8.15 -5.77 -15.25
CA ALA A 148 8.77 -5.41 -13.97
C ALA A 148 9.05 -6.66 -13.13
N ASP A 149 10.27 -6.78 -12.62
CA ASP A 149 10.64 -7.78 -11.64
C ASP A 149 10.29 -7.37 -10.20
N HIS A 150 10.56 -8.26 -9.24
CA HIS A 150 10.24 -8.03 -7.83
C HIS A 150 10.90 -6.76 -7.25
N GLY A 151 12.17 -6.50 -7.56
CA GLY A 151 12.89 -5.36 -7.00
C GLY A 151 12.48 -4.03 -7.63
N GLU A 152 12.15 -4.06 -8.91
CA GLU A 152 11.71 -2.89 -9.67
C GLU A 152 10.34 -2.37 -9.22
N MET A 153 9.50 -3.24 -8.65
CA MET A 153 8.15 -2.87 -8.19
C MET A 153 8.12 -1.84 -7.06
N LEU A 154 9.23 -1.62 -6.35
CA LEU A 154 9.35 -0.53 -5.40
C LEU A 154 9.23 0.86 -6.07
N TYR A 155 9.53 0.98 -7.37
CA TYR A 155 9.56 2.26 -8.09
C TYR A 155 8.71 2.30 -9.35
N SER A 156 8.45 1.14 -9.97
CA SER A 156 7.81 1.03 -11.28
C SER A 156 6.33 1.44 -11.30
N ALA A 157 5.75 1.66 -10.13
CA ALA A 157 4.37 2.08 -9.94
C ALA A 157 4.24 3.48 -9.34
N ASP A 158 5.33 4.26 -9.22
CA ASP A 158 5.35 5.56 -8.51
C ASP A 158 4.22 6.51 -8.98
N GLY A 159 3.86 6.50 -10.27
CA GLY A 159 2.75 7.30 -10.82
C GLY A 159 1.39 6.95 -10.21
N TYR A 160 0.96 5.69 -10.30
CA TYR A 160 -0.30 5.23 -9.73
C TYR A 160 -0.32 5.25 -8.20
N VAL A 161 0.81 4.96 -7.55
CA VAL A 161 0.96 5.10 -6.10
C VAL A 161 0.70 6.55 -5.68
N THR A 162 1.27 7.51 -6.41
CA THR A 162 1.05 8.94 -6.14
C THR A 162 -0.39 9.33 -6.39
N ALA A 163 -0.97 8.93 -7.54
CA ALA A 163 -2.36 9.23 -7.86
C ALA A 163 -3.33 8.66 -6.80
N TRP A 164 -3.09 7.43 -6.33
CA TRP A 164 -3.88 6.81 -5.29
C TRP A 164 -3.84 7.62 -3.98
N LEU A 165 -2.64 8.01 -3.52
CA LEU A 165 -2.50 8.80 -2.29
C LEU A 165 -3.09 10.21 -2.44
N MET A 166 -2.91 10.86 -3.60
CA MET A 166 -3.50 12.17 -3.87
C MET A 166 -5.02 12.11 -3.81
N TRP A 167 -5.62 11.10 -4.45
CA TRP A 167 -7.06 10.91 -4.42
C TRP A 167 -7.56 10.58 -3.00
N GLN A 168 -6.99 9.57 -2.35
CA GLN A 168 -7.52 9.06 -1.10
C GLN A 168 -7.24 10.00 0.09
N LEU A 169 -6.10 10.69 0.11
CA LEU A 169 -5.68 11.52 1.24
C LEU A 169 -5.93 13.02 1.04
N GLN A 170 -5.97 13.51 -0.19
CA GLN A 170 -6.19 14.94 -0.49
C GLN A 170 -7.49 15.21 -1.26
N ASP A 171 -8.32 14.18 -1.49
CA ASP A 171 -9.56 14.24 -2.25
C ASP A 171 -9.36 14.80 -3.68
N ASP A 172 -8.19 14.52 -4.29
CA ASP A 172 -7.84 15.00 -5.64
C ASP A 172 -8.68 14.29 -6.72
N ILE A 173 -9.63 15.04 -7.30
CA ILE A 173 -10.55 14.57 -8.33
C ILE A 173 -9.85 14.31 -9.68
N TYR A 174 -8.72 14.97 -9.97
CA TYR A 174 -7.96 14.67 -11.18
C TYR A 174 -7.23 13.34 -11.01
N ALA A 175 -6.62 13.11 -9.85
CA ALA A 175 -5.95 11.86 -9.55
C ALA A 175 -6.93 10.66 -9.52
N SER A 176 -8.17 10.88 -9.07
CA SER A 176 -9.20 9.82 -9.06
C SER A 176 -9.57 9.31 -10.45
N GLN A 177 -9.39 10.10 -11.51
CA GLN A 177 -9.64 9.69 -12.91
C GLN A 177 -8.69 8.58 -13.38
N ALA A 178 -7.57 8.37 -12.69
CA ALA A 178 -6.73 7.20 -12.94
C ALA A 178 -7.48 5.88 -12.66
N PHE A 179 -8.42 5.88 -11.71
CA PHE A 179 -9.09 4.67 -11.20
C PHE A 179 -10.60 4.64 -11.47
N LEU A 180 -11.27 5.79 -11.48
CA LEU A 180 -12.73 5.88 -11.52
C LEU A 180 -13.30 6.01 -12.93
N GLY A 181 -14.40 5.28 -13.15
CA GLY A 181 -15.23 5.36 -14.35
C GLY A 181 -14.76 4.48 -15.50
N ASN A 182 -15.64 4.28 -16.48
CA ASN A 182 -15.42 3.37 -17.61
C ASN A 182 -14.19 3.71 -18.48
N ASN A 183 -13.73 4.96 -18.41
CA ASN A 183 -12.59 5.46 -19.17
C ASN A 183 -11.35 5.69 -18.29
N ALA A 184 -11.30 5.10 -17.08
CA ALA A 184 -10.16 5.25 -16.17
C ALA A 184 -8.84 4.82 -16.82
N GLU A 185 -7.73 5.50 -16.49
CA GLU A 185 -6.43 5.24 -17.11
C GLU A 185 -5.95 3.80 -16.89
N ILE A 186 -6.23 3.20 -15.72
CA ILE A 186 -5.84 1.82 -15.39
C ILE A 186 -6.29 0.79 -16.44
N TYR A 187 -7.40 1.03 -17.16
CA TYR A 187 -7.91 0.12 -18.19
C TYR A 187 -7.27 0.31 -19.58
N HIS A 188 -6.53 1.40 -19.78
CA HIS A 188 -6.01 1.81 -21.09
C HIS A 188 -4.48 1.89 -21.12
N ASN A 189 -3.83 1.81 -19.96
CA ASN A 189 -2.39 1.87 -19.86
C ASN A 189 -1.76 0.51 -20.21
N ASP A 190 -1.24 0.40 -21.43
CA ASP A 190 -0.61 -0.81 -21.97
C ASP A 190 0.63 -1.30 -21.20
N LEU A 191 1.11 -0.56 -20.19
CA LEU A 191 2.16 -1.01 -19.30
C LEU A 191 1.65 -1.94 -18.19
N TYR A 192 0.33 -2.08 -18.04
CA TYR A 192 -0.31 -2.86 -16.99
C TYR A 192 -1.26 -3.91 -17.56
N GLN A 193 -1.55 -4.94 -16.76
CA GLN A 193 -2.44 -6.05 -17.08
C GLN A 193 -3.11 -6.58 -15.81
N ASP A 194 -4.06 -7.50 -15.99
CA ASP A 194 -4.83 -8.13 -14.89
C ASP A 194 -5.46 -7.09 -13.96
N VAL A 195 -6.02 -6.05 -14.56
CA VAL A 195 -6.56 -4.88 -13.88
C VAL A 195 -7.97 -5.18 -13.40
N HIS A 196 -8.20 -5.03 -12.11
CA HIS A 196 -9.51 -5.14 -11.46
C HIS A 196 -9.71 -3.99 -10.49
N TYR A 197 -10.95 -3.50 -10.43
CA TYR A 197 -11.39 -2.51 -9.46
C TYR A 197 -12.79 -2.88 -8.97
N ASP A 198 -12.92 -3.05 -7.66
CA ASP A 198 -14.18 -3.23 -6.96
C ASP A 198 -14.44 -1.97 -6.13
N GLU A 199 -15.53 -1.28 -6.43
CA GLU A 199 -16.00 -0.08 -5.71
C GLU A 199 -16.70 -0.40 -4.39
#